data_AF-A0A5C7ZWT9-F1
#
_entry.id   AF-A0A5C7ZWT9-F1
#
_cell.length_a   1.000
_cell.length_b   1.000
_cell.length_c   1.000
_cell.angle_alpha   90.00
_cell.angle_beta   90.00
_cell.angle_gamma   90.00
#
_symmetry.space_group_name_H-M   'P 1'
#
loop_
_entity.id
_entity.type
_entity.pdbx_description
1 polymer ?
#
loop_
_entity_poly.entity_id
_entity_poly.type
_entity_poly.pdbx_seq_one_letter_code
_entity_poly.pdbx_strand_id
1 'polypeptide(L)'
;MRILLLSIGLHPLFAVAQPSDDFFLQPCGPPASYGVALQDVRRSDLEVVSSSQGTDDVPSSSGHCTRGIVNRAHARFLYDRDRNGAWVILHPDSGDVLHPDSLQKGIAAGRLRWDHGHLQVCYMGYGSQHDGKGWHLMEEREWKRSIVRVETPDAVHLVAVLVECVLPDGIIEVRGRRVVLEGEPLPIH
;
A
#
# COMPACT_ATOMS: atom_id res chain seq x y z
N MET A 1 32.74 -55.24 24.10
CA MET A 1 31.89 -55.01 22.91
C MET A 1 30.44 -54.85 23.34
N ARG A 2 30.00 -53.63 23.66
CA ARG A 2 28.59 -53.29 23.97
C ARG A 2 28.29 -51.83 23.60
N ILE A 3 28.83 -51.40 22.46
CA ILE A 3 28.57 -50.08 21.87
C ILE A 3 28.33 -50.34 20.40
N LEU A 4 27.06 -50.48 20.02
CA LEU A 4 26.48 -50.40 18.68
C LEU A 4 25.16 -51.15 18.80
N LEU A 5 24.03 -50.44 18.89
CA LEU A 5 22.65 -50.92 18.65
C LEU A 5 21.59 -49.97 19.25
N LEU A 6 21.99 -48.82 19.81
CA LEU A 6 21.05 -47.81 20.34
C LEU A 6 20.87 -46.58 19.43
N SER A 7 21.52 -46.54 18.26
CA SER A 7 21.48 -45.39 17.35
C SER A 7 20.45 -45.48 16.23
N ILE A 8 19.74 -46.60 16.06
CA ILE A 8 18.76 -46.78 14.96
C ILE A 8 17.31 -46.53 15.41
N GLY A 9 17.03 -46.60 16.72
CA GLY A 9 15.66 -46.45 17.26
C GLY A 9 15.17 -45.01 17.48
N LEU A 10 16.05 -44.01 17.33
CA LEU A 10 15.74 -42.60 17.64
C LEU A 10 15.53 -41.71 16.41
N HIS A 11 15.66 -42.27 15.20
CA HIS A 11 15.43 -41.50 13.96
C HIS A 11 13.96 -41.23 13.58
N PRO A 12 12.91 -41.92 14.11
CA PRO A 12 11.54 -41.54 13.75
C PRO A 12 11.00 -40.38 14.60
N LEU A 13 11.68 -39.99 15.70
CA LEU A 13 11.24 -38.89 16.56
C LEU A 13 11.67 -37.50 16.04
N PHE A 14 12.51 -37.44 15.01
CA PHE A 14 12.87 -36.19 14.33
C PHE A 14 12.17 -36.01 12.97
N ALA A 15 11.31 -36.94 12.57
CA ALA A 15 10.69 -36.96 11.24
C ALA A 15 9.20 -36.59 11.23
N VAL A 16 8.61 -36.19 12.37
CA VAL A 16 7.19 -35.79 12.44
C VAL A 16 7.03 -34.46 13.16
N ALA A 17 7.71 -33.45 12.63
CA ALA A 17 7.39 -32.05 12.86
C ALA A 17 7.37 -31.29 11.52
N GLN A 18 7.04 -31.98 10.43
CA GLN A 18 6.42 -31.27 9.31
C GLN A 18 4.97 -31.09 9.73
N PRO A 19 4.52 -29.85 10.06
CA PRO A 19 3.09 -29.63 10.10
C PRO A 19 2.57 -30.13 8.74
N SER A 20 1.50 -30.90 8.81
CA SER A 20 0.78 -31.37 7.63
C SER A 20 0.58 -30.21 6.66
N ASP A 21 0.37 -30.56 5.39
CA ASP A 21 -0.19 -29.71 4.33
C ASP A 21 -1.59 -29.16 4.68
N ASP A 22 -1.78 -28.70 5.91
CA ASP A 22 -2.89 -27.86 6.34
C ASP A 22 -2.70 -26.58 5.56
N PHE A 23 -3.53 -26.41 4.53
CA PHE A 23 -3.90 -25.14 3.93
C PHE A 23 -3.11 -23.99 4.53
N PHE A 24 -2.08 -23.49 3.82
CA PHE A 24 -1.55 -22.16 4.09
C PHE A 24 -2.74 -21.20 4.00
N LEU A 25 -3.44 -21.02 5.12
CA LEU A 25 -4.42 -19.99 5.35
C LEU A 25 -3.60 -18.75 5.11
N GLN A 26 -3.77 -18.12 3.95
CA GLN A 26 -3.14 -16.83 3.69
C GLN A 26 -3.49 -15.96 4.91
N PRO A 27 -2.50 -15.54 5.71
CA PRO A 27 -2.76 -14.85 6.97
C PRO A 27 -3.40 -13.47 6.76
N CYS A 28 -3.57 -13.09 5.49
CA CYS A 28 -4.17 -11.87 4.98
C CYS A 28 -5.50 -12.07 4.24
N GLY A 29 -6.05 -13.28 4.23
CA GLY A 29 -7.15 -13.65 3.36
C GLY A 29 -6.79 -13.54 1.87
N PRO A 30 -7.79 -13.50 0.96
CA PRO A 30 -7.52 -13.41 -0.47
C PRO A 30 -6.83 -12.08 -0.83
N PRO A 31 -5.83 -12.10 -1.72
CA PRO A 31 -5.15 -10.90 -2.15
C PRO A 31 -6.12 -9.97 -2.89
N ALA A 32 -6.16 -8.69 -2.50
CA ALA A 32 -6.79 -7.67 -3.31
C ALA A 32 -5.81 -7.25 -4.42
N SER A 33 -6.26 -7.35 -5.67
CA SER A 33 -5.59 -6.81 -6.85
C SER A 33 -6.66 -6.32 -7.82
N TYR A 34 -6.83 -5.00 -7.87
CA TYR A 34 -7.72 -4.37 -8.84
C TYR A 34 -7.22 -2.97 -9.20
N GLY A 35 -7.46 -2.61 -10.46
CA GLY A 35 -7.03 -1.34 -11.00
C GLY A 35 -8.03 -0.21 -10.74
N VAL A 36 -7.50 0.99 -10.54
CA VAL A 36 -8.28 2.22 -10.40
C VAL A 36 -7.91 3.15 -11.56
N ALA A 37 -8.91 3.53 -12.34
CA ALA A 37 -8.78 4.58 -13.34
C ALA A 37 -9.03 5.95 -12.70
N LEU A 38 -8.14 6.91 -12.94
CA LEU A 38 -8.28 8.29 -12.50
C LEU A 38 -8.71 9.22 -13.62
N GLN A 39 -8.23 8.97 -14.85
CA GLN A 39 -8.51 9.83 -16.00
C GLN A 39 -9.24 9.09 -17.14
N ASP A 40 -8.73 7.92 -17.56
CA ASP A 40 -9.33 7.14 -18.64
C ASP A 40 -9.84 5.81 -18.08
N VAL A 41 -11.15 5.57 -18.13
CA VAL A 41 -11.78 4.32 -17.65
C VAL A 41 -11.24 3.06 -18.35
N ARG A 42 -10.60 3.20 -19.51
CA ARG A 42 -10.01 2.09 -20.27
C ARG A 42 -8.66 1.63 -19.72
N ARG A 43 -8.03 2.39 -18.82
CA ARG A 43 -6.70 2.11 -18.29
C ARG A 43 -6.63 2.42 -16.80
N SER A 44 -6.11 1.47 -16.02
CA SER A 44 -5.84 1.70 -14.60
C SER A 44 -4.59 2.55 -14.41
N ASP A 45 -4.70 3.63 -13.65
CA ASP A 45 -3.59 4.52 -13.29
C ASP A 45 -2.97 4.11 -11.95
N LEU A 46 -3.78 3.59 -11.05
CA LEU A 46 -3.37 3.00 -9.78
C LEU A 46 -3.81 1.53 -9.70
N GLU A 47 -3.23 0.80 -8.77
CA GLU A 47 -3.62 -0.55 -8.42
C GLU A 47 -3.73 -0.67 -6.90
N VAL A 48 -4.83 -1.23 -6.43
CA VAL A 48 -4.96 -1.65 -5.04
C VAL A 48 -4.26 -2.99 -4.91
N VAL A 49 -3.31 -3.07 -3.98
CA VAL A 49 -2.54 -4.29 -3.71
C VAL A 49 -2.61 -4.67 -2.24
N SER A 50 -2.49 -5.97 -1.97
CA SER A 50 -2.25 -6.50 -0.64
C SER A 50 -0.81 -6.98 -0.52
N SER A 51 -0.17 -6.69 0.59
CA SER A 51 1.14 -7.23 0.95
C SER A 51 1.14 -7.77 2.37
N SER A 52 1.98 -8.76 2.62
CA SER A 52 2.21 -9.33 3.94
C SER A 52 3.61 -8.95 4.42
N GLN A 53 3.76 -8.64 5.70
CA GLN A 53 5.03 -8.29 6.33
C GLN A 53 5.19 -9.04 7.64
N GLY A 54 6.40 -9.50 7.94
CA GLY A 54 6.71 -10.28 9.14
C GLY A 54 6.56 -11.79 8.94
N THR A 55 6.85 -12.56 10.00
CA THR A 55 6.80 -14.02 9.95
C THR A 55 5.48 -14.55 10.48
N ASP A 56 4.99 -15.59 9.82
CA ASP A 56 3.80 -16.35 10.22
C ASP A 56 4.21 -17.63 10.96
N ASP A 57 5.15 -17.51 11.90
CA ASP A 57 5.66 -18.65 12.66
C ASP A 57 4.76 -18.89 13.88
N VAL A 58 4.01 -19.99 13.89
CA VAL A 58 3.28 -20.45 15.08
C VAL A 58 4.30 -20.88 16.16
N PRO A 59 4.15 -20.49 17.46
CA PRO A 59 2.98 -19.88 18.12
C PRO A 59 3.02 -18.34 18.22
N SER A 60 4.04 -17.67 17.68
CA SER A 60 4.19 -16.21 17.75
C SER A 60 4.13 -15.60 16.35
N SER A 61 2.91 -15.46 15.83
CA SER A 61 2.69 -14.71 14.59
C SER A 61 2.91 -13.22 14.88
N SER A 62 3.98 -12.65 14.33
CA SER A 62 4.39 -11.25 14.57
C SER A 62 4.14 -10.35 13.35
N GLY A 63 3.58 -10.93 12.29
CA GLY A 63 3.33 -10.22 11.05
C GLY A 63 1.98 -9.53 10.95
N HIS A 64 1.86 -8.72 9.90
CA HIS A 64 0.66 -8.00 9.55
C HIS A 64 0.51 -7.93 8.03
N CYS A 65 -0.72 -7.73 7.62
CA CYS A 65 -1.12 -7.51 6.24
C CYS A 65 -1.37 -6.03 6.06
N THR A 66 -1.00 -5.49 4.90
CA THR A 66 -1.32 -4.13 4.51
C THR A 66 -2.06 -4.15 3.18
N ARG A 67 -3.06 -3.28 3.05
CA ARG A 67 -3.67 -2.91 1.78
C ARG A 67 -3.35 -1.47 1.50
N GLY A 68 -3.01 -1.22 0.25
CA GLY A 68 -2.58 0.09 -0.19
C GLY A 68 -2.76 0.28 -1.68
N ILE A 69 -2.34 1.45 -2.14
CA ILE A 69 -2.35 1.79 -3.56
C ILE A 69 -0.92 1.96 -4.06
N VAL A 70 -0.65 1.37 -5.22
CA VAL A 70 0.58 1.59 -5.98
C VAL A 70 0.24 2.27 -7.30
N ASN A 71 1.17 3.02 -7.85
CA ASN A 71 1.01 3.62 -9.16
C ASN A 71 1.52 2.71 -10.28
N ARG A 72 0.88 2.80 -11.45
CA ARG A 72 1.36 2.18 -12.70
C ARG A 72 2.43 3.07 -13.35
N ALA A 73 3.14 2.53 -14.34
CA ALA A 73 4.31 3.19 -14.95
C ALA A 73 4.07 4.63 -15.48
N HIS A 74 2.85 4.94 -15.91
CA HIS A 74 2.46 6.26 -16.43
C HIS A 74 1.87 7.20 -15.36
N ALA A 75 1.82 6.76 -14.10
CA ALA A 75 1.29 7.52 -12.98
C ALA A 75 2.36 7.67 -11.89
N ARG A 76 2.44 8.84 -11.24
CA ARG A 76 3.43 9.11 -10.20
C ARG A 76 2.81 9.87 -9.04
N PHE A 77 3.18 9.52 -7.81
CA PHE A 77 2.81 10.30 -6.64
C PHE A 77 3.71 11.53 -6.52
N LEU A 78 3.15 12.62 -5.98
CA LEU A 78 3.94 13.74 -5.51
C LEU A 78 4.57 13.38 -4.17
N TYR A 79 5.88 13.55 -4.06
CA TYR A 79 6.63 13.36 -2.83
C TYR A 79 7.12 14.70 -2.29
N ASP A 80 7.22 14.79 -0.97
CA ASP A 80 7.91 15.86 -0.23
C ASP A 80 8.90 15.23 0.77
N ARG A 81 9.79 16.05 1.31
CA ARG A 81 10.67 15.63 2.41
C ARG A 81 9.97 15.81 3.76
N ASP A 82 9.99 14.75 4.55
CA ASP A 82 9.58 14.83 5.95
C ASP A 82 10.60 15.64 6.79
N ARG A 83 10.32 15.78 8.09
CA ARG A 83 11.19 16.49 9.04
C ARG A 83 12.58 15.86 9.18
N ASN A 84 12.72 14.59 8.83
CA ASN A 84 13.99 13.85 8.87
C ASN A 84 14.70 13.85 7.50
N GLY A 85 14.12 14.51 6.50
CA GLY A 85 14.64 14.59 5.14
C GLY A 85 14.36 13.35 4.29
N ALA A 86 13.58 12.38 4.79
CA ALA A 86 13.13 11.21 4.04
C ALA A 86 12.02 11.59 3.05
N TRP A 87 11.99 10.90 1.91
CA TRP A 87 10.95 11.11 0.92
C TRP A 87 9.68 10.38 1.32
N VAL A 88 8.60 11.13 1.49
CA VAL A 88 7.26 10.61 1.79
C VAL A 88 6.28 11.10 0.75
N ILE A 89 5.21 10.34 0.52
CA ILE A 89 4.12 10.78 -0.34
C ILE A 89 3.51 12.04 0.28
N LEU A 90 3.30 13.08 -0.52
CA LEU A 90 2.70 14.33 -0.05
C LEU A 90 1.22 14.09 0.28
N HIS A 91 0.84 14.49 1.50
CA HIS A 91 -0.54 14.47 1.99
C HIS A 91 -1.03 15.91 2.16
N PRO A 92 -1.67 16.50 1.13
CA PRO A 92 -2.14 17.87 1.22
C PRO A 92 -3.35 18.00 2.15
N ASP A 93 -3.47 19.16 2.79
CA ASP A 93 -4.62 19.47 3.63
C ASP A 93 -5.87 19.78 2.78
N SER A 94 -7.05 19.52 3.35
CA SER A 94 -8.31 19.87 2.69
C SER A 94 -8.46 21.40 2.63
N GLY A 95 -8.85 21.92 1.47
CA GLY A 95 -8.99 23.35 1.22
C GLY A 95 -7.74 24.00 0.61
N ASP A 96 -6.60 23.29 0.57
CA ASP A 96 -5.39 23.79 -0.07
C ASP A 96 -5.54 23.91 -1.58
N VAL A 97 -4.69 24.74 -2.19
CA VAL A 97 -4.55 24.82 -3.64
C VAL A 97 -3.09 24.63 -4.00
N LEU A 98 -2.79 23.59 -4.78
CA LEU A 98 -1.47 23.41 -5.35
C LEU A 98 -1.34 24.32 -6.58
N HIS A 99 -0.64 25.44 -6.40
CA HIS A 99 -0.34 26.36 -7.49
C HIS A 99 0.81 25.85 -8.38
N PRO A 100 0.72 25.99 -9.71
CA PRO A 100 1.75 25.53 -10.65
C PRO A 100 3.14 26.10 -10.36
N ASP A 101 3.23 27.40 -10.09
CA ASP A 101 4.50 28.07 -9.80
C ASP A 101 5.14 27.55 -8.51
N SER A 102 4.31 27.24 -7.50
CA SER A 102 4.79 26.69 -6.22
C SER A 102 5.28 25.25 -6.39
N LEU A 103 4.58 24.45 -7.19
CA LEU A 103 4.98 23.10 -7.55
C LEU A 103 6.31 23.12 -8.31
N GLN A 104 6.43 23.91 -9.38
CA GLN A 104 7.64 24.02 -10.19
C GLN A 104 8.83 24.51 -9.36
N LYS A 105 8.64 25.53 -8.53
CA LYS A 105 9.67 26.01 -7.60
C LYS A 105 10.07 24.95 -6.58
N GLY A 106 9.10 24.17 -6.08
CA GLY A 106 9.35 23.05 -5.17
C GLY A 106 10.21 21.95 -5.81
N ILE A 107 9.90 21.58 -7.05
CA ILE A 107 10.66 20.59 -7.83
C ILE A 107 12.07 21.10 -8.15
N ALA A 108 12.19 22.34 -8.65
CA ALA A 108 13.48 22.95 -8.98
C ALA A 108 14.39 23.10 -7.76
N ALA A 109 13.81 23.33 -6.57
CA ALA A 109 14.53 23.38 -5.31
C ALA A 109 14.87 21.99 -4.72
N GLY A 110 14.45 20.89 -5.36
CA GLY A 110 14.64 19.53 -4.87
C GLY A 110 13.86 19.22 -3.57
N ARG A 111 12.83 20.02 -3.27
CA ARG A 111 11.92 19.77 -2.13
C ARG A 111 10.80 18.81 -2.52
N LEU A 112 10.30 18.92 -3.75
CA LEU A 112 9.26 18.05 -4.29
C LEU A 112 9.82 17.15 -5.40
N ARG A 113 9.22 15.98 -5.59
CA ARG A 113 9.53 15.13 -6.75
C ARG A 113 8.35 14.24 -7.15
N TRP A 114 8.34 13.81 -8.41
CA TRP A 114 7.41 12.80 -8.92
C TRP A 114 8.06 11.43 -8.91
N ASP A 115 7.47 10.47 -8.21
CA ASP A 115 8.05 9.12 -8.12
C ASP A 115 7.00 8.00 -8.01
N HIS A 116 7.48 6.77 -8.16
CA HIS A 116 6.69 5.56 -7.92
C HIS A 116 6.63 5.27 -6.43
N GLY A 117 5.50 4.74 -5.97
CA GLY A 117 5.24 4.63 -4.55
C GLY A 117 4.19 3.61 -4.17
N HIS A 118 4.22 3.25 -2.90
CA HIS A 118 3.18 2.47 -2.24
C HIS A 118 2.62 3.30 -1.09
N LEU A 119 1.34 3.65 -1.18
CA LEU A 119 0.62 4.28 -0.10
C LEU A 119 -0.15 3.22 0.68
N GLN A 120 0.30 2.92 1.89
CA GLN A 120 -0.40 2.00 2.79
C GLN A 120 -1.62 2.69 3.39
N VAL A 121 -2.76 2.01 3.38
CA VAL A 121 -4.06 2.61 3.74
C VAL A 121 -4.66 1.96 4.98
N CYS A 122 -4.72 0.64 4.99
CA CYS A 122 -5.20 -0.12 6.13
C CYS A 122 -4.38 -1.39 6.32
N TYR A 123 -4.39 -1.89 7.54
CA TYR A 123 -3.62 -3.06 7.96
C TYR A 123 -4.49 -4.04 8.74
N MET A 124 -4.05 -5.28 8.84
CA MET A 124 -4.70 -6.32 9.62
C MET A 124 -3.60 -7.21 10.23
N GLY A 125 -3.63 -7.46 11.53
CA GLY A 125 -2.69 -8.40 12.14
C GLY A 125 -2.93 -9.83 11.64
N TYR A 126 -1.90 -10.65 11.50
CA TYR A 126 -2.07 -12.05 11.09
C TYR A 126 -3.09 -12.78 11.97
N GLY A 127 -3.98 -13.56 11.35
CA GLY A 127 -5.05 -14.28 12.04
C GLY A 127 -6.29 -13.44 12.45
N SER A 128 -6.23 -12.10 12.36
CA SER A 128 -7.34 -11.21 12.76
C SER A 128 -8.61 -11.36 11.92
N GLN A 129 -8.49 -12.01 10.74
CA GLN A 129 -9.61 -12.42 9.89
C GLN A 129 -10.57 -13.42 10.56
N HIS A 130 -10.07 -14.23 11.51
CA HIS A 130 -10.87 -15.25 12.21
C HIS A 130 -11.50 -14.71 13.50
N ASP A 131 -10.91 -13.66 14.09
CA ASP A 131 -11.35 -13.05 15.34
C ASP A 131 -12.45 -11.99 15.16
N GLY A 132 -12.86 -11.73 13.91
CA GLY A 132 -13.85 -10.69 13.58
C GLY A 132 -13.35 -9.25 13.79
N LYS A 133 -12.05 -9.06 14.08
CA LYS A 133 -11.42 -7.74 14.27
C LYS A 133 -11.21 -7.00 12.94
N GLY A 134 -11.07 -7.75 11.84
CA GLY A 134 -11.05 -7.22 10.48
C GLY A 134 -9.88 -6.30 10.19
N TRP A 135 -10.02 -5.47 9.16
CA TRP A 135 -9.04 -4.45 8.81
C TRP A 135 -9.12 -3.24 9.74
N HIS A 136 -7.98 -2.59 9.96
CA HIS A 136 -7.83 -1.37 10.74
C HIS A 136 -7.20 -0.28 9.88
N LEU A 137 -7.68 0.95 10.02
CA LEU A 137 -7.09 2.09 9.32
C LEU A 137 -5.67 2.34 9.85
N MET A 138 -4.73 2.63 8.94
CA MET A 138 -3.49 3.32 9.31
C MET A 138 -3.85 4.71 9.87
N GLU A 139 -2.94 5.40 10.55
CA GLU A 139 -3.26 6.73 11.07
C GLU A 139 -3.73 7.67 9.94
N GLU A 140 -4.88 8.34 10.11
CA GLU A 140 -5.56 9.10 9.04
C GLU A 140 -4.66 10.17 8.37
N ARG A 141 -3.66 10.64 9.11
CA ARG A 141 -2.64 11.62 8.66
C ARG A 141 -1.70 11.08 7.59
N GLU A 142 -1.73 9.77 7.31
CA GLU A 142 -0.73 9.10 6.49
C GLU A 142 -1.23 8.66 5.12
N TRP A 143 -2.53 8.77 4.79
CA TRP A 143 -3.04 8.11 3.57
C TRP A 143 -4.28 8.69 2.90
N LYS A 144 -5.05 9.54 3.58
CA LYS A 144 -6.38 9.94 3.08
C LYS A 144 -6.34 10.74 1.77
N ARG A 145 -5.31 11.57 1.58
CA ARG A 145 -5.17 12.43 0.39
C ARG A 145 -3.79 12.29 -0.23
N SER A 146 -3.74 12.33 -1.56
CA SER A 146 -2.49 12.40 -2.30
C SER A 146 -2.69 13.12 -3.64
N ILE A 147 -1.59 13.42 -4.32
CA ILE A 147 -1.58 14.03 -5.65
C ILE A 147 -0.89 13.07 -6.61
N VAL A 148 -1.58 12.73 -7.69
CA VAL A 148 -1.10 11.82 -8.72
C VAL A 148 -0.93 12.59 -10.02
N ARG A 149 0.28 12.55 -10.59
CA ARG A 149 0.56 12.99 -11.95
C ARG A 149 0.32 11.83 -12.89
N VAL A 150 -0.56 12.00 -13.88
CA VAL A 150 -0.96 10.97 -14.85
C VAL A 150 -0.59 11.42 -16.25
N GLU A 151 0.25 10.64 -16.92
CA GLU A 151 0.64 10.87 -18.31
C GLU A 151 -0.31 10.13 -19.26
N THR A 152 -0.88 10.86 -20.21
CA THR A 152 -1.67 10.33 -21.34
C THR A 152 -0.95 10.66 -22.66
N PRO A 153 -1.34 10.05 -23.78
CA PRO A 153 -0.79 10.43 -25.08
C PRO A 153 -0.99 11.90 -25.44
N ASP A 154 -2.06 12.51 -24.94
CA ASP A 154 -2.48 13.86 -25.35
C ASP A 154 -2.02 14.95 -24.37
N ALA A 155 -1.89 14.63 -23.07
CA ALA A 155 -1.58 15.60 -22.03
C ALA A 155 -1.02 14.96 -20.76
N VAL A 156 -0.56 15.82 -19.85
CA VAL A 156 -0.27 15.45 -18.47
C VAL A 156 -1.30 16.06 -17.56
N HIS A 157 -1.87 15.24 -16.67
CA HIS A 157 -2.88 15.65 -15.71
C HIS A 157 -2.36 15.56 -14.28
N LEU A 158 -2.84 16.46 -13.43
CA LEU A 158 -2.71 16.36 -11.98
C LEU A 158 -4.06 15.99 -11.37
N VAL A 159 -4.06 14.97 -10.52
CA VAL A 159 -5.26 14.42 -9.90
C VAL A 159 -5.13 14.49 -8.38
N ALA A 160 -6.05 15.18 -7.72
CA ALA A 160 -6.23 15.08 -6.28
C ALA A 160 -7.04 13.82 -5.97
N VAL A 161 -6.42 12.86 -5.29
CA VAL A 161 -7.06 11.59 -4.92
C VAL A 161 -7.47 11.60 -3.45
N LEU A 162 -8.68 11.14 -3.20
CA LEU A 162 -9.16 10.77 -1.87
C LEU A 162 -9.18 9.24 -1.78
N VAL A 163 -8.63 8.70 -0.71
CA VAL A 163 -8.59 7.28 -0.45
C VAL A 163 -9.39 7.00 0.81
N GLU A 164 -10.19 5.94 0.80
CA GLU A 164 -10.99 5.44 1.92
C GLU A 164 -10.80 3.92 2.02
N CYS A 165 -10.73 3.38 3.23
CA CYS A 165 -10.78 1.93 3.46
C CYS A 165 -12.09 1.59 4.17
N VAL A 166 -12.93 0.84 3.48
CA VAL A 166 -14.25 0.40 3.95
C VAL A 166 -14.05 -0.79 4.88
N LEU A 167 -14.32 -0.56 6.15
CA LEU A 167 -14.23 -1.57 7.21
C LEU A 167 -15.57 -2.32 7.37
N PRO A 168 -15.55 -3.59 7.81
CA PRO A 168 -14.37 -4.38 8.23
C PRO A 168 -13.63 -5.08 7.08
N ASP A 169 -14.14 -4.99 5.85
CA ASP A 169 -13.70 -5.81 4.70
C ASP A 169 -12.35 -5.37 4.11
N GLY A 170 -11.89 -4.17 4.45
CA GLY A 170 -10.63 -3.61 3.98
C GLY A 170 -10.65 -3.23 2.51
N ILE A 171 -11.83 -2.94 1.95
CA ILE A 171 -11.97 -2.53 0.55
C ILE A 171 -11.44 -1.10 0.41
N ILE A 172 -10.50 -0.87 -0.51
CA ILE A 172 -9.96 0.46 -0.76
C ILE A 172 -10.79 1.13 -1.85
N GLU A 173 -11.48 2.19 -1.49
CA GLU A 173 -12.10 3.10 -2.45
C GLU A 173 -11.14 4.26 -2.75
N VAL A 174 -10.88 4.47 -4.03
CA VAL A 174 -10.09 5.62 -4.49
C VAL A 174 -10.97 6.48 -5.38
N ARG A 175 -11.07 7.76 -5.03
CA ARG A 175 -11.88 8.74 -5.76
C ARG A 175 -10.98 9.86 -6.26
N GLY A 176 -10.82 9.95 -7.58
CA GLY A 176 -10.25 11.13 -8.23
C GLY A 176 -11.29 12.26 -8.16
N ARG A 177 -11.09 13.23 -7.25
CA ARG A 177 -12.08 14.30 -7.04
C ARG A 177 -11.96 15.40 -8.09
N ARG A 178 -10.75 15.64 -8.60
CA ARG A 178 -10.50 16.68 -9.60
C ARG A 178 -9.27 16.36 -10.43
N VAL A 179 -9.43 16.52 -11.73
CA VAL A 179 -8.38 16.33 -12.75
C VAL A 179 -8.16 17.69 -13.40
N VAL A 180 -6.94 18.20 -13.37
CA VAL A 180 -6.56 19.44 -14.06
C VAL A 180 -5.36 19.17 -14.98
N LEU A 181 -5.10 20.06 -15.94
CA LEU A 181 -3.88 19.96 -16.74
C LEU A 181 -2.66 20.36 -15.91
N GLU A 182 -1.50 19.74 -16.16
CA GLU A 182 -0.24 20.19 -15.57
C GLU A 182 0.05 21.63 -16.03
N GLY A 183 0.07 22.57 -15.08
CA GLY A 183 0.13 24.01 -15.38
C GLY A 183 -1.10 24.79 -14.92
N GLU A 184 -2.15 24.10 -14.46
CA GLU A 184 -3.34 24.71 -13.84
C GLU A 184 -3.33 24.55 -12.32
N PRO A 185 -3.94 25.49 -11.56
CA PRO A 185 -4.13 25.32 -10.12
C PRO A 185 -4.96 24.08 -9.82
N LEU A 186 -4.50 23.25 -8.87
CA LEU A 186 -5.23 22.08 -8.39
C LEU A 186 -5.80 22.34 -6.99
N PRO A 187 -7.11 22.58 -6.86
CA PRO A 187 -7.78 22.63 -5.56
C PRO A 187 -7.84 21.25 -4.90
N ILE A 188 -7.61 21.20 -3.59
CA ILE A 188 -7.66 20.00 -2.76
C ILE A 188 -8.96 20.04 -1.92
N HIS A 189 -9.81 19.03 -2.06
CA HIS A 189 -11.10 18.93 -1.37
C HIS A 189 -11.16 17.68 -0.48
#